data_AF-A0A7Y8I4Q2-F1
#
_entry.id   AF-A0A7Y8I4Q2-F1
#
_cell.length_a   1.000
_cell.length_b   1.000
_cell.length_c   1.000
_cell.angle_alpha   90.00
_cell.angle_beta   90.00
_cell.angle_gamma   90.00
#
_symmetry.space_group_name_H-M   'P 1'
#
loop_
_entity.id
_entity.type
_entity.pdbx_description
1 polymer ?
#
loop_
_entity_poly.entity_id
_entity_poly.type
_entity_poly.pdbx_seq_one_letter_code
_entity_poly.pdbx_strand_id
1 'polypeptide(L)'
;MKHLQKTILPLLLGLVIFLIYKIYFSAGQTLGSFSDFDPNNSAVKPITVKVLHEKEINQQSGAVTFYVEDRNGQVVMVSGELTLPEGFRSAQIITLKGHLSQGGFHTHEIVIE
;
A
#
# COMPACT_ATOMS: atom_id res chain seq x y z
N MET A 1 7.71 15.47 45.04
CA MET A 1 6.95 14.20 45.23
C MET A 1 5.44 14.35 45.03
N LYS A 2 4.75 15.33 45.66
CA LYS A 2 3.29 15.52 45.49
C LYS A 2 2.83 15.90 44.07
N HIS A 3 3.64 16.66 43.33
CA HIS A 3 3.32 17.05 41.95
C HIS A 3 3.48 15.88 40.96
N LEU A 4 4.51 15.04 41.14
CA LEU A 4 4.80 13.90 40.26
C LEU A 4 3.71 12.81 40.35
N GLN A 5 3.17 12.59 41.55
CA GLN A 5 2.05 11.67 41.77
C GLN A 5 0.76 12.19 41.12
N LYS A 6 0.51 13.50 41.16
CA LYS A 6 -0.68 14.12 40.54
C LYS A 6 -0.62 14.12 39.01
N THR A 7 0.57 14.10 38.42
CA THR A 7 0.76 14.06 36.97
C THR A 7 0.77 12.65 36.39
N ILE A 8 0.96 11.60 37.20
CA ILE A 8 1.05 10.22 36.71
C ILE A 8 -0.25 9.78 36.02
N LEU A 9 -1.39 10.09 36.63
CA LEU A 9 -2.71 9.69 36.13
C LEU A 9 -3.09 10.37 34.81
N PRO A 10 -3.01 11.71 34.66
CA PRO A 10 -3.31 12.35 33.38
C PRO A 10 -2.30 11.97 32.29
N LEU A 11 -1.03 11.72 32.63
CA LEU A 11 -0.04 11.25 31.68
C LEU A 11 -0.36 9.84 31.17
N LEU A 12 -0.76 8.93 32.07
CA LEU A 12 -1.14 7.58 31.72
C LEU A 12 -2.43 7.55 30.89
N LEU A 13 -3.39 8.41 31.22
CA LEU A 13 -4.60 8.60 30.41
C LEU A 13 -4.27 9.12 29.00
N GLY A 14 -3.39 10.12 28.89
CA GLY A 14 -2.92 10.64 27.61
C GLY A 14 -2.20 9.57 26.78
N LEU A 15 -1.37 8.74 27.42
CA LEU A 15 -0.70 7.61 26.78
C LEU A 15 -1.71 6.60 26.22
N VAL A 16 -2.73 6.23 27.00
CA VAL A 16 -3.77 5.29 26.54
C VAL A 16 -4.54 5.86 25.35
N ILE A 17 -4.94 7.14 25.40
CA ILE A 17 -5.61 7.80 24.28
C ILE A 17 -4.70 7.82 23.04
N PHE A 18 -3.42 8.13 23.21
CA PHE A 18 -2.44 8.10 22.12
C PHE A 18 -2.29 6.70 21.51
N LEU A 19 -2.23 5.65 22.33
CA LEU A 19 -2.13 4.27 21.85
C LEU A 19 -3.40 3.84 21.10
N ILE A 20 -4.59 4.16 21.63
CA ILE A 20 -5.87 3.90 20.94
C ILE A 20 -5.88 4.64 19.60
N TYR A 21 -5.47 5.91 19.57
CA TYR A 21 -5.37 6.68 18.35
C TYR A 21 -4.41 6.03 17.32
N LYS A 22 -3.23 5.58 17.76
CA LYS A 22 -2.27 4.92 16.86
C LYS A 22 -2.74 3.53 16.39
N ILE A 23 -3.45 2.77 17.21
CA ILE A 23 -3.93 1.44 16.81
C ILE A 23 -5.14 1.56 15.88
N TYR A 24 -6.10 2.42 16.20
CA TYR A 24 -7.39 2.47 15.51
C TYR A 24 -7.46 3.52 14.40
N PHE A 25 -6.71 4.63 14.51
CA PHE A 25 -6.80 5.77 13.59
C PHE A 25 -5.53 6.01 12.77
N SER A 26 -4.37 5.43 13.15
CA SER A 26 -3.15 5.43 12.33
C SER A 26 -3.07 4.24 11.38
N ALA A 27 -4.17 3.51 11.18
CA ALA A 27 -4.35 2.57 10.07
C ALA A 27 -4.46 3.35 8.74
N GLY A 28 -3.44 4.16 8.42
CA GLY A 28 -3.14 4.44 7.03
C GLY A 28 -2.86 3.11 6.35
N GLN A 29 -3.37 2.92 5.14
CA GLN A 29 -3.25 1.67 4.39
C GLN A 29 -1.82 1.14 4.50
N THR A 30 -1.65 0.08 5.28
CA THR A 30 -0.34 -0.54 5.46
C THR A 30 0.01 -1.18 4.13
N LEU A 31 1.14 -0.76 3.56
CA LEU A 31 1.64 -1.38 2.33
C LEU A 31 1.78 -2.90 2.55
N GLY A 32 1.39 -3.67 1.55
CA GLY A 32 1.61 -5.11 1.49
C GLY A 32 3.06 -5.44 1.10
N SER A 33 3.33 -6.73 0.89
CA SER A 33 4.64 -7.25 0.56
C SER A 33 4.53 -8.22 -0.61
N PHE A 34 5.33 -8.04 -1.66
CA PHE A 34 5.36 -8.98 -2.78
C PHE A 34 5.95 -10.34 -2.38
N SER A 35 6.74 -10.37 -1.29
CA SER A 35 7.24 -11.63 -0.72
C SER A 35 6.12 -12.53 -0.15
N ASP A 36 4.91 -12.00 0.02
CA ASP A 36 3.74 -12.76 0.50
C ASP A 36 3.03 -13.48 -0.67
N PHE A 37 3.51 -13.29 -1.91
CA PHE A 37 3.02 -13.91 -3.13
C PHE A 37 3.97 -15.03 -3.58
N ASP A 38 3.40 -16.10 -4.12
CA ASP A 38 4.15 -17.18 -4.76
C ASP A 38 4.17 -16.92 -6.29
N PRO A 39 5.34 -16.66 -6.91
CA PRO A 39 5.44 -16.43 -8.36
C PRO A 39 4.99 -17.60 -9.24
N ASN A 40 4.84 -18.79 -8.67
CA ASN A 40 4.34 -19.98 -9.36
C ASN A 40 2.83 -20.20 -9.14
N ASN A 41 2.16 -19.28 -8.47
CA ASN A 41 0.74 -19.34 -8.17
C ASN A 41 -0.01 -18.15 -8.79
N SER A 42 -0.92 -18.44 -9.71
CA SER A 42 -1.72 -17.42 -10.41
C SER A 42 -2.99 -16.98 -9.67
N ALA A 43 -3.15 -17.37 -8.40
CA ALA A 43 -4.28 -16.94 -7.57
C ALA A 43 -4.28 -15.41 -7.40
N VAL A 44 -5.40 -14.80 -7.78
CA VAL A 44 -5.60 -13.35 -7.67
C VAL A 44 -5.75 -12.96 -6.19
N LYS A 45 -4.90 -12.04 -5.73
CA LYS A 45 -4.93 -11.48 -4.37
C LYS A 45 -4.75 -9.96 -4.39
N PRO A 46 -5.33 -9.24 -3.43
CA PRO A 46 -5.09 -7.80 -3.27
C PRO A 46 -3.72 -7.53 -2.63
N ILE A 47 -3.07 -6.44 -3.05
CA ILE A 47 -1.90 -5.87 -2.39
C ILE A 47 -1.94 -4.34 -2.46
N THR A 48 -1.79 -3.69 -1.32
CA THR A 48 -1.67 -2.23 -1.25
C THR A 48 -0.21 -1.83 -1.44
N VAL A 49 0.08 -0.95 -2.38
CA VAL A 49 1.45 -0.59 -2.79
C VAL A 49 1.54 0.91 -3.07
N LYS A 50 2.76 1.43 -2.99
CA LYS A 50 3.05 2.83 -3.32
C LYS A 50 3.39 2.95 -4.81
N VAL A 51 2.79 3.91 -5.50
CA VAL A 51 3.10 4.21 -6.91
C VAL A 51 4.36 5.05 -7.01
N LEU A 52 5.27 4.70 -7.92
CA LEU A 52 6.50 5.44 -8.19
C LEU A 52 6.29 6.37 -9.40
N HIS A 53 5.73 7.56 -9.16
CA HIS A 53 5.39 8.55 -10.19
C HIS A 53 6.61 9.14 -10.91
N GLU A 54 7.79 9.06 -10.29
CA GLU A 54 9.06 9.43 -10.92
C GLU A 54 9.49 8.47 -12.04
N LYS A 55 8.87 7.28 -12.12
CA LYS A 55 9.06 6.33 -13.22
C LYS A 55 7.93 6.48 -14.24
N GLU A 56 8.24 6.22 -15.50
CA GLU A 56 7.27 6.37 -16.59
C GLU A 56 6.09 5.40 -16.44
N ILE A 57 4.88 5.93 -16.66
CA ILE A 57 3.66 5.14 -16.83
C ILE A 57 3.44 5.01 -18.33
N ASN A 58 3.55 3.80 -18.86
CA ASN A 58 3.33 3.52 -20.27
C ASN A 58 1.93 2.94 -20.47
N GLN A 59 1.18 3.50 -21.42
CA GLN A 59 -0.15 3.03 -21.78
C GLN A 59 -0.21 2.90 -23.31
N GLN A 60 -0.21 1.67 -23.81
CA GLN A 60 -0.21 1.36 -25.24
C GLN A 60 -1.21 0.25 -25.53
N SER A 61 -2.06 0.45 -26.53
CA SER A 61 -2.97 -0.58 -27.06
C SER A 61 -3.85 -1.27 -26.00
N GLY A 62 -4.25 -0.56 -24.95
CA GLY A 62 -5.07 -1.10 -23.85
C GLY A 62 -4.29 -1.80 -22.74
N ALA A 63 -2.97 -1.99 -22.90
CA ALA A 63 -2.08 -2.41 -21.84
C ALA A 63 -1.50 -1.20 -21.09
N VAL A 64 -1.35 -1.33 -19.77
CA VAL A 64 -0.68 -0.35 -18.93
C VAL A 64 0.50 -1.00 -18.21
N THR A 65 1.61 -0.30 -18.14
CA THR A 65 2.75 -0.67 -17.30
C THR A 65 3.24 0.52 -16.47
N PHE A 66 3.59 0.24 -15.22
CA PHE A 66 4.09 1.23 -14.26
C PHE A 66 4.88 0.50 -13.16
N TYR A 67 5.49 1.27 -12.26
CA TYR A 67 6.27 0.71 -11.16
C TYR A 67 5.67 1.07 -9.81
N VAL A 68 5.76 0.13 -8.88
CA VAL A 68 5.29 0.30 -7.51
C VAL A 68 6.34 -0.21 -6.53
N GLU A 69 6.23 0.25 -5.29
CA GLU A 69 7.08 -0.11 -4.16
C GLU A 69 6.22 -0.73 -3.05
N ASP A 70 6.65 -1.87 -2.52
CA ASP A 70 6.00 -2.53 -1.39
C ASP A 70 6.52 -2.01 -0.04
N ARG A 71 6.02 -2.56 1.08
CA ARG A 71 6.43 -2.13 2.43
C ARG A 71 7.92 -2.35 2.74
N ASN A 72 8.57 -3.26 2.02
CA ASN A 72 9.97 -3.61 2.20
C ASN A 72 10.89 -2.81 1.28
N GLY A 73 10.34 -1.88 0.48
CA GLY A 73 11.08 -1.15 -0.55
C GLY A 73 11.33 -1.96 -1.82
N GLN A 74 10.66 -3.11 -1.98
CA GLN A 74 10.80 -3.90 -3.20
C GLN A 74 10.06 -3.21 -4.34
N VAL A 75 10.81 -2.82 -5.38
CA VAL A 75 10.25 -2.20 -6.58
C VAL A 75 9.89 -3.27 -7.60
N VAL A 76 8.63 -3.29 -8.02
CA VAL A 76 8.11 -4.26 -8.99
C VAL A 76 7.40 -3.54 -10.13
N MET A 77 7.63 -4.03 -11.35
CA MET A 77 6.87 -3.61 -12.52
C MET A 77 5.47 -4.24 -12.47
N VAL A 78 4.46 -3.41 -12.61
CA VAL A 78 3.06 -3.82 -12.71
C VAL A 78 2.66 -3.73 -14.17
N SER A 79 1.96 -4.75 -14.65
CA SER A 79 1.39 -4.78 -16.00
C SER A 79 -0.04 -5.29 -15.97
N GLY A 80 -0.89 -4.81 -16.88
CA GLY A 80 -2.25 -5.29 -17.02
C GLY A 80 -2.96 -4.72 -18.23
N GLU A 81 -3.95 -5.45 -18.74
CA GLU A 81 -4.87 -4.97 -19.78
C GLU A 81 -6.09 -4.33 -19.11
N LEU A 82 -5.94 -3.07 -18.70
CA LEU A 82 -6.98 -2.33 -17.99
C LEU A 82 -6.89 -0.83 -18.27
N THR A 83 -8.00 -0.14 -18.00
CA THR A 83 -8.01 1.32 -18.00
C THR A 83 -7.64 1.83 -16.60
N LEU A 84 -6.71 2.78 -16.53
CA LEU A 84 -6.36 3.41 -15.27
C LEU A 84 -7.58 4.15 -14.70
N PRO A 85 -7.94 3.93 -13.42
CA PRO A 85 -9.06 4.64 -12.79
C PRO A 85 -8.78 6.14 -12.69
N GLU A 86 -9.85 6.95 -12.60
CA GLU A 86 -9.73 8.38 -12.37
C GLU A 86 -8.94 8.66 -11.08
N GLY A 87 -8.05 9.66 -11.11
CA GLY A 87 -7.19 9.99 -9.98
C GLY A 87 -5.92 9.15 -9.84
N PHE A 88 -5.68 8.16 -10.70
CA PHE A 88 -4.47 7.30 -10.62
C PHE A 88 -3.17 8.10 -10.63
N ARG A 89 -3.07 9.10 -11.52
CA ARG A 89 -1.86 9.93 -11.67
C ARG A 89 -1.53 10.78 -10.44
N SER A 90 -2.50 10.98 -9.54
CA SER A 90 -2.32 11.68 -8.28
C SER A 90 -2.23 10.74 -7.07
N ALA A 91 -2.62 9.47 -7.23
CA ALA A 91 -2.68 8.51 -6.13
C ALA A 91 -1.27 8.03 -5.75
N GLN A 92 -0.87 8.23 -4.48
CA GLN A 92 0.43 7.75 -3.99
C GLN A 92 0.39 6.28 -3.59
N ILE A 93 -0.76 5.83 -3.10
CA ILE A 93 -1.00 4.47 -2.63
C ILE A 93 -2.22 3.94 -3.38
N ILE A 94 -2.13 2.71 -3.86
CA ILE A 94 -3.20 2.02 -4.58
C ILE A 94 -3.28 0.58 -4.11
N THR A 95 -4.45 -0.04 -4.28
CA THR A 95 -4.62 -1.48 -4.11
C THR A 95 -4.69 -2.15 -5.47
N LEU A 96 -3.76 -3.06 -5.74
CA LEU A 96 -3.73 -3.88 -6.93
C LEU A 96 -4.39 -5.23 -6.62
N LYS A 97 -5.23 -5.75 -7.51
CA LYS A 97 -5.67 -7.15 -7.45
C LYS A 97 -5.08 -7.92 -8.61
N GLY A 98 -4.29 -8.93 -8.30
CA GLY A 98 -3.55 -9.66 -9.32
C GLY A 98 -2.72 -10.79 -8.76
N HIS A 99 -1.75 -11.23 -9.53
CA HIS A 99 -0.79 -12.25 -9.12
C HIS A 99 0.62 -11.83 -9.51
N LEU A 100 1.60 -12.35 -8.78
CA LEU A 100 3.01 -12.17 -9.07
C LEU A 100 3.48 -13.25 -10.05
N SER A 101 4.30 -12.88 -11.03
CA SER A 101 5.01 -13.80 -11.92
C SER A 101 6.50 -13.48 -11.93
N GLN A 102 7.29 -14.26 -12.68
CA GLN A 102 8.72 -14.00 -12.87
C GLN A 102 9.01 -12.65 -13.57
N GLY A 103 8.04 -12.12 -14.32
CA GLY A 103 8.19 -10.86 -15.07
C GLY A 103 7.68 -9.61 -14.33
N GLY A 104 7.09 -9.77 -13.15
CA GLY A 104 6.48 -8.69 -12.38
C GLY A 104 5.08 -9.04 -11.89
N PHE A 105 4.32 -8.01 -11.51
CA PHE A 105 2.95 -8.19 -11.01
C PHE A 105 1.93 -7.99 -12.14
N HIS A 106 1.08 -8.99 -12.39
CA HIS A 106 0.00 -8.90 -13.35
C HIS A 106 -1.29 -8.48 -12.64
N THR A 107 -1.71 -7.24 -12.87
CA THR A 107 -2.90 -6.68 -12.24
C THR A 107 -4.12 -6.78 -13.17
N HIS A 108 -5.27 -7.07 -12.58
CA HIS A 108 -6.56 -7.13 -13.25
C HIS A 108 -7.47 -5.97 -12.82
N GLU A 109 -7.21 -5.40 -11.66
CA GLU A 109 -8.00 -4.32 -11.08
C GLU A 109 -7.08 -3.40 -10.27
N ILE A 110 -7.32 -2.09 -10.37
CA ILE A 110 -6.67 -1.06 -9.56
C ILE A 110 -7.76 -0.33 -8.80
N VAL A 111 -7.65 -0.31 -7.48
CA VAL A 111 -8.54 0.44 -6.59
C VAL A 111 -7.75 1.59 -5.99
N ILE A 112 -8.32 2.79 -6.11
CA ILE A 112 -7.86 3.99 -5.43
C ILE A 112 -8.88 4.26 -4.33
N GLU A 113 -8.39 4.34 -3.10
CA GLU A 113 -9.17 4.63 -1.89
C GLU A 113 -8.84 6.04 -1.37
#